data_AF-Q8VD26-F1
#
_entry.id   AF-Q8VD26-F1
#
_cell.length_a   1.000
_cell.length_b   1.000
_cell.length_c   1.000
_cell.angle_alpha   90.00
_cell.angle_beta   90.00
_cell.angle_gamma   90.00
#
_symmetry.space_group_name_H-M   'P 1'
#
loop_
_entity.id
_entity.type
_entity.pdbx_description
1 polymer ?
#
loop_
_entity_poly.entity_id
_entity_poly.type
_entity_poly.pdbx_seq_one_letter_code
_entity_poly.pdbx_strand_id
1 'polypeptide(L)'
;MTVARWLRLWERGQAMLHVTWGSKVRLWSLVPALLGTPRALSSLENRMGVYRKMWNPKEPCDWAQQYRERFIPFSKEQLLRLLIQEFHSSPAERAALEAFSAHVDFCTLFHYHQLLARLQALYDPINPDRETLDQPSLTDPERLSSEKDVLQALRPLLAQANFSPLSEDALAYALVVHHPQDEVQVTINLDQYIYIQFWALGQRVGQMPHKSSVGSKRGFFRKLPPVERRYFKRVVLAARTKGGHLVLKSFKDTPLEGLEQLLPELKVRTPVLQRALLNLMLVVSGVMIFVNVGMVILSDLKMATSLLLLLFAAFMGVKASKVFGQRRSAQALELAHVLYYRSTSNNSELLSALALRAQEEHIKEALLAHSFLARRPGGSQGKPEETSRWLQSEVESWLLAQSGCDVTFNGPRALAHLQALTPSLGLFPLPELPQLDPMVLGTPEATQAALGSSYPSP
;
A
#
# COMPACT_ATOMS: atom_id res chain seq x y z
N MET A 1 16.83 4.24 65.55
CA MET A 1 18.06 5.01 65.19
C MET A 1 18.29 5.02 63.68
N THR A 2 17.29 5.47 62.92
CA THR A 2 17.11 5.09 61.50
C THR A 2 17.29 6.23 60.50
N VAL A 3 17.76 7.40 60.93
CA VAL A 3 18.07 8.54 60.04
C VAL A 3 19.58 8.65 59.71
N ALA A 4 20.45 8.11 60.57
CA ALA A 4 21.91 8.22 60.43
C ALA A 4 22.54 7.29 59.37
N ARG A 5 21.76 6.40 58.73
CA ARG A 5 22.23 5.59 57.58
C ARG A 5 21.95 6.26 56.23
N TRP A 6 20.94 7.13 56.14
CA TRP A 6 20.64 7.86 54.90
C TRP A 6 21.60 9.03 54.67
N LEU A 7 22.04 9.71 55.74
CA LEU A 7 23.02 10.80 55.63
C LEU A 7 24.43 10.31 55.26
N ARG A 8 24.81 9.09 55.66
CA ARG A 8 26.14 8.53 55.35
C ARG A 8 26.32 8.09 53.89
N LEU A 9 25.24 7.87 53.15
CA LEU A 9 25.34 7.65 51.70
C LEU A 9 25.44 8.96 50.92
N TRP A 10 25.05 10.09 51.51
CA TRP A 10 25.06 11.38 50.80
C TRP A 10 26.39 12.13 50.92
N GLU A 11 27.13 11.96 52.03
CA GLU A 11 28.40 12.67 52.26
C GLU A 11 29.61 12.13 51.46
N ARG A 12 29.55 10.93 50.89
CA ARG A 12 30.68 10.37 50.11
C ARG A 12 30.59 10.54 48.59
N GLY A 13 29.65 11.36 48.12
CA GLY A 13 29.44 11.64 46.70
C GLY A 13 29.82 13.05 46.24
N GLN A 14 30.31 13.93 47.12
CA GLN A 14 30.78 15.27 46.74
C GLN A 14 32.20 15.23 46.14
N ALA A 15 32.36 14.44 45.09
CA ALA A 15 33.44 14.65 44.12
C ALA A 15 32.84 15.51 43.00
N MET A 16 33.16 16.81 43.05
CA MET A 16 33.11 17.79 41.96
C MET A 16 32.48 17.30 40.63
N LEU A 17 31.17 17.42 40.51
CA LEU A 17 30.51 17.52 39.21
C LEU A 17 30.05 18.96 39.03
N HIS A 18 31.03 19.85 38.80
CA HIS A 18 30.80 21.04 38.01
C HIS A 18 30.43 20.57 36.60
N VAL A 19 29.15 20.24 36.39
CA VAL A 19 28.57 20.22 35.05
C VAL A 19 28.45 21.69 34.66
N THR A 20 29.58 22.23 34.18
CA THR A 20 29.58 23.43 33.39
C THR A 20 28.59 23.20 32.27
N TRP A 21 27.64 24.12 32.16
CA TRP A 21 26.64 24.21 31.12
C TRP A 21 27.35 24.52 29.81
N GLY A 22 28.12 23.55 29.32
CA GLY A 22 28.82 23.59 28.06
C GLY A 22 27.78 23.60 26.98
N SER A 23 27.52 24.79 26.46
CA SER A 23 26.98 25.03 25.14
C SER A 23 27.86 24.32 24.11
N LYS A 24 27.74 23.00 24.01
CA LYS A 24 28.00 22.25 22.78
C LYS A 24 26.90 22.63 21.81
N VAL A 25 26.98 23.86 21.33
CA VAL A 25 26.53 24.22 19.99
C VAL A 25 27.19 23.17 19.11
N ARG A 26 26.41 22.17 18.67
CA ARG A 26 26.86 21.22 17.65
C ARG A 26 27.15 22.05 16.41
N LEU A 27 28.39 22.45 16.28
CA LEU A 27 28.94 23.17 15.13
C LEU A 27 29.10 22.19 13.95
N TRP A 28 28.03 21.50 13.58
CA TRP A 28 27.93 20.62 12.42
C TRP A 28 26.80 21.09 11.49
N SER A 29 26.75 22.40 11.25
CA SER A 29 25.81 23.00 10.30
C SER A 29 26.45 23.95 9.29
N LEU A 30 27.79 23.95 9.11
CA LEU A 30 28.43 24.84 8.13
C LEU A 30 29.39 24.18 7.11
N VAL A 31 29.52 22.85 7.05
CA VAL A 31 30.19 22.19 5.91
C VAL A 31 29.46 20.89 5.58
N PRO A 32 28.43 20.96 4.72
CA PRO A 32 28.61 20.32 3.42
C PRO A 32 28.15 21.23 2.26
N ALA A 33 28.51 22.52 2.31
CA ALA A 33 28.36 23.41 1.16
C ALA A 33 29.46 23.23 0.08
N LEU A 34 30.49 22.40 0.31
CA LEU A 34 31.64 22.30 -0.61
C LEU A 34 31.82 20.94 -1.31
N LEU A 35 31.00 19.93 -0.98
CA LEU A 35 30.92 18.68 -1.74
C LEU A 35 29.46 18.20 -1.70
N GLY A 36 28.60 18.91 -2.43
CA GLY A 36 27.17 18.63 -2.49
C GLY A 36 26.92 17.28 -3.17
N THR A 37 26.71 16.22 -2.38
CA THR A 37 26.10 15.01 -2.92
C THR A 37 24.68 15.36 -3.35
N PRO A 38 24.29 15.09 -4.62
CA PRO A 38 22.93 15.38 -5.06
C PRO A 38 21.95 14.59 -4.19
N ARG A 39 20.93 15.25 -3.63
CA ARG A 39 19.87 14.57 -2.89
C ARG A 39 19.21 13.56 -3.83
N ALA A 40 19.11 12.30 -3.40
CA ALA A 40 18.60 11.20 -4.21
C ALA A 40 17.17 11.45 -4.77
N LEU A 41 16.37 12.27 -4.08
CA LEU A 41 14.99 12.63 -4.46
C LEU A 41 14.82 14.13 -4.75
N SER A 42 15.88 14.81 -5.21
CA SER A 42 15.84 16.25 -5.54
C SER A 42 14.83 16.61 -6.64
N SER A 43 14.67 15.77 -7.66
CA SER A 43 13.66 15.94 -8.72
C SER A 43 12.24 15.96 -8.14
N LEU A 44 11.93 14.97 -7.31
CA LEU A 44 10.66 14.85 -6.61
C LEU A 44 10.42 16.02 -5.65
N GLU A 45 11.43 16.43 -4.88
CA GLU A 45 11.35 17.57 -3.97
C GLU A 45 11.02 18.87 -4.70
N ASN A 46 11.65 19.10 -5.87
CA ASN A 46 11.36 20.26 -6.72
C ASN A 46 9.91 20.25 -7.21
N ARG A 47 9.42 19.11 -7.71
CA ARG A 47 8.01 18.95 -8.15
C ARG A 47 7.02 19.15 -7.00
N MET A 48 7.33 18.63 -5.81
CA MET A 48 6.53 18.89 -4.60
C MET A 48 6.50 20.39 -4.26
N GLY A 49 7.62 21.10 -4.45
CA GLY A 49 7.70 22.55 -4.29
C GLY A 49 6.76 23.32 -5.22
N VAL A 50 6.52 22.82 -6.44
CA VAL A 50 5.55 23.40 -7.39
C VAL A 50 4.13 23.23 -6.87
N TYR A 51 3.72 22.01 -6.50
CA TYR A 51 2.36 21.76 -5.99
C TYR A 51 2.06 22.50 -4.68
N ARG A 52 3.05 22.71 -3.80
CA ARG A 52 2.87 23.52 -2.58
C ARG A 52 2.54 24.99 -2.86
N LYS A 53 2.99 25.53 -4.00
CA LYS A 53 2.72 26.90 -4.42
C LYS A 53 1.42 27.01 -5.23
N MET A 54 0.96 25.90 -5.80
CA MET A 54 -0.27 25.86 -6.59
C MET A 54 -1.49 25.99 -5.67
N TRP A 55 -2.47 26.78 -6.11
CA TRP A 55 -3.71 26.96 -5.38
C TRP A 55 -4.69 25.84 -5.72
N ASN A 56 -5.02 25.01 -4.72
CA ASN A 56 -6.02 23.94 -4.79
C ASN A 56 -5.90 23.00 -6.03
N PRO A 57 -4.75 22.35 -6.24
CA PRO A 57 -4.58 21.38 -7.32
C PRO A 57 -5.53 20.19 -7.14
N LYS A 58 -6.30 19.86 -8.19
CA LYS A 58 -7.30 18.77 -8.17
C LYS A 58 -6.80 17.45 -8.75
N GLU A 59 -5.78 17.49 -9.59
CA GLU A 59 -5.15 16.29 -10.15
C GLU A 59 -3.71 16.59 -10.59
N PRO A 60 -2.88 15.55 -10.82
CA PRO A 60 -1.55 15.73 -11.38
C PRO A 60 -1.61 16.34 -12.79
N CYS A 61 -0.60 17.14 -13.15
CA CYS A 61 -0.43 17.64 -14.52
C CYS A 61 -0.43 16.48 -15.52
N ASP A 62 -1.13 16.64 -16.65
CA ASP A 62 -1.20 15.68 -17.76
C ASP A 62 -1.55 14.25 -17.35
N TRP A 63 -2.36 14.07 -16.30
CA TRP A 63 -2.65 12.77 -15.71
C TRP A 63 -3.11 11.70 -16.73
N ALA A 64 -3.96 12.07 -17.69
CA ALA A 64 -4.45 11.16 -18.74
C ALA A 64 -3.33 10.64 -19.67
N GLN A 65 -2.21 11.36 -19.78
CA GLN A 65 -1.03 10.91 -20.53
C GLN A 65 -0.11 10.08 -19.63
N GLN A 66 -0.01 10.44 -18.36
CA GLN A 66 0.89 9.79 -17.39
C GLN A 66 0.40 8.42 -16.94
N TYR A 67 -0.93 8.24 -16.81
CA TYR A 67 -1.51 6.99 -16.32
C TYR A 67 -2.53 6.44 -17.30
N ARG A 68 -2.32 5.18 -17.68
CA ARG A 68 -3.28 4.36 -18.44
C ARG A 68 -3.66 3.17 -17.59
N GLU A 69 -4.97 2.94 -17.48
CA GLU A 69 -5.50 1.75 -16.82
C GLU A 69 -5.22 0.53 -17.69
N ARG A 70 -4.70 -0.53 -17.10
CA ARG A 70 -4.40 -1.81 -17.79
C ARG A 70 -5.08 -3.00 -17.13
N PHE A 71 -5.76 -2.79 -16.01
CA PHE A 71 -6.42 -3.85 -15.27
C PHE A 71 -7.62 -4.40 -16.03
N ILE A 72 -7.58 -5.68 -16.39
CA ILE A 72 -8.72 -6.42 -16.94
C ILE A 72 -9.62 -6.87 -15.78
N PRO A 73 -10.82 -6.27 -15.58
CA PRO A 73 -11.63 -6.44 -14.37
C PRO A 73 -12.48 -7.72 -14.37
N PHE A 74 -11.93 -8.83 -14.85
CA PHE A 74 -12.57 -10.13 -14.88
C PHE A 74 -11.63 -11.20 -14.32
N SER A 75 -12.20 -12.16 -13.62
CA SER A 75 -11.54 -13.45 -13.37
C SER A 75 -11.44 -14.25 -14.67
N LYS A 76 -10.53 -15.22 -14.71
CA LYS A 76 -10.41 -16.16 -15.82
C LYS A 76 -11.74 -16.86 -16.13
N GLU A 77 -12.48 -17.31 -15.11
CA GLU A 77 -13.73 -18.06 -15.27
C GLU A 77 -14.88 -17.17 -15.74
N GLN A 78 -14.92 -15.91 -15.33
CA GLN A 78 -15.86 -14.94 -15.89
C GLN A 78 -15.54 -14.68 -17.36
N LEU A 79 -14.26 -14.48 -17.68
CA LEU A 79 -13.81 -14.22 -19.04
C LEU A 79 -14.14 -15.40 -19.96
N LEU A 80 -13.82 -16.63 -19.57
CA LEU A 80 -14.16 -17.84 -20.34
C LEU A 80 -15.66 -17.93 -20.61
N ARG A 81 -16.51 -17.71 -19.60
CA ARG A 81 -17.97 -17.74 -19.79
C ARG A 81 -18.45 -16.70 -20.81
N LEU A 82 -17.94 -15.47 -20.72
CA LEU A 82 -18.28 -14.41 -21.66
C LEU A 82 -17.81 -14.74 -23.08
N LEU A 83 -16.58 -15.23 -23.23
CA LEU A 83 -16.03 -15.63 -24.54
C LEU A 83 -16.78 -16.81 -25.16
N ILE A 84 -17.20 -17.80 -24.37
CA ILE A 84 -18.02 -18.93 -24.83
C ILE A 84 -19.39 -18.44 -25.31
N GLN A 85 -20.03 -17.59 -24.51
CA GLN A 85 -21.36 -17.07 -24.83
C GLN A 85 -21.36 -16.22 -26.11
N GLU A 86 -20.31 -15.44 -26.35
CA GLU A 86 -20.27 -14.48 -27.46
C GLU A 86 -19.56 -15.00 -28.72
N PHE A 87 -18.53 -15.84 -28.57
CA PHE A 87 -17.64 -16.22 -29.69
C PHE A 87 -17.58 -17.72 -29.96
N HIS A 88 -17.74 -18.57 -28.95
CA HIS A 88 -17.51 -20.03 -29.05
C HIS A 88 -18.75 -20.82 -28.63
N SER A 89 -19.89 -20.52 -29.27
CA SER A 89 -21.20 -21.03 -28.84
C SER A 89 -21.45 -22.49 -29.23
N SER A 90 -20.77 -23.02 -30.25
CA SER A 90 -20.94 -24.43 -30.61
C SER A 90 -20.24 -25.35 -29.59
N PRO A 91 -20.73 -26.58 -29.36
CA PRO A 91 -20.08 -27.52 -28.44
C PRO A 91 -18.61 -27.82 -28.79
N ALA A 92 -18.28 -27.83 -30.09
CA ALA A 92 -16.92 -28.08 -30.57
C ALA A 92 -15.99 -26.88 -30.30
N GLU A 93 -16.44 -25.65 -30.58
CA GLU A 93 -15.66 -24.44 -30.28
C GLU A 93 -15.47 -24.25 -28.78
N ARG A 94 -16.52 -24.52 -27.98
CA ARG A 94 -16.43 -24.50 -26.53
C ARG A 94 -15.36 -25.47 -26.03
N ALA A 95 -15.39 -26.73 -26.48
CA ALA A 95 -14.39 -27.72 -26.10
C ALA A 95 -12.98 -27.33 -26.54
N ALA A 96 -12.84 -26.73 -27.73
CA ALA A 96 -11.57 -26.22 -28.22
C ALA A 96 -11.02 -25.07 -27.37
N LEU A 97 -11.86 -24.11 -26.96
CA LEU A 97 -11.45 -23.02 -26.08
C LEU A 97 -11.10 -23.52 -24.67
N GLU A 98 -11.87 -24.45 -24.11
CA GLU A 98 -11.57 -25.05 -22.81
C GLU A 98 -10.23 -25.82 -22.86
N ALA A 99 -9.97 -26.58 -23.92
CA ALA A 99 -8.69 -27.25 -24.15
C ALA A 99 -7.53 -26.26 -24.31
N PHE A 100 -7.76 -25.16 -25.05
CA PHE A 100 -6.78 -24.08 -25.18
C PHE A 100 -6.51 -23.43 -23.81
N SER A 101 -7.53 -23.11 -23.02
CA SER A 101 -7.35 -22.56 -21.68
C SER A 101 -6.50 -23.47 -20.79
N ALA A 102 -6.78 -24.78 -20.79
CA ALA A 102 -6.01 -25.75 -20.02
C ALA A 102 -4.54 -25.81 -20.48
N HIS A 103 -4.29 -25.71 -21.78
CA HIS A 103 -2.94 -25.63 -22.34
C HIS A 103 -2.19 -24.38 -21.86
N VAL A 104 -2.84 -23.20 -21.92
CA VAL A 104 -2.26 -21.93 -21.45
C VAL A 104 -1.98 -21.98 -19.94
N ASP A 105 -2.92 -22.52 -19.15
CA ASP A 105 -2.76 -22.70 -17.71
C ASP A 105 -1.48 -23.50 -17.39
N PHE A 106 -1.28 -24.64 -18.08
CA PHE A 106 -0.10 -25.48 -17.89
C PHE A 106 1.21 -24.77 -18.25
N CYS A 107 1.29 -24.17 -19.45
CA CYS A 107 2.51 -23.50 -19.92
C CYS A 107 2.89 -22.31 -19.03
N THR A 108 1.89 -21.53 -18.62
CA THR A 108 2.12 -20.36 -17.76
C THR A 108 2.48 -20.77 -16.34
N LEU A 109 1.85 -21.81 -15.77
CA LEU A 109 2.14 -22.29 -14.42
C LEU A 109 3.62 -22.61 -14.23
N PHE A 110 4.20 -23.41 -15.14
CA PHE A 110 5.62 -23.75 -15.07
C PHE A 110 6.52 -22.52 -15.20
N HIS A 111 6.22 -21.65 -16.18
CA HIS A 111 6.99 -20.43 -16.43
C HIS A 111 7.03 -19.51 -15.21
N TYR A 112 5.87 -19.21 -14.62
CA TYR A 112 5.79 -18.30 -13.46
C TYR A 112 6.31 -18.95 -12.18
N HIS A 113 6.21 -20.26 -12.03
CA HIS A 113 6.83 -20.97 -10.91
C HIS A 113 8.35 -20.83 -10.93
N GLN A 114 9.00 -21.05 -12.09
CA GLN A 114 10.44 -20.85 -12.24
C GLN A 114 10.86 -19.38 -12.05
N LEU A 115 10.07 -18.44 -12.59
CA LEU A 115 10.33 -17.00 -12.42
C LEU A 115 10.27 -16.61 -10.94
N LEU A 116 9.24 -17.08 -10.23
CA LEU A 116 9.08 -16.81 -8.80
C LEU A 116 10.24 -17.39 -8.00
N ALA A 117 10.63 -18.65 -8.24
CA ALA A 117 11.75 -19.28 -7.56
C ALA A 117 13.06 -18.49 -7.74
N ARG A 118 13.33 -18.02 -8.97
CA ARG A 118 14.50 -17.17 -9.25
C ARG A 118 14.43 -15.82 -8.54
N LEU A 119 13.26 -15.19 -8.53
CA LEU A 119 13.05 -13.89 -7.87
C LEU A 119 13.16 -14.00 -6.35
N GLN A 120 12.65 -15.08 -5.76
CA GLN A 120 12.79 -15.38 -4.35
C GLN A 120 14.26 -15.64 -3.98
N ALA A 121 14.99 -16.42 -4.77
CA ALA A 121 16.42 -16.64 -4.56
C ALA A 121 17.24 -15.34 -4.61
N LEU A 122 16.86 -14.39 -5.48
CA LEU A 122 17.48 -13.07 -5.56
C LEU A 122 17.14 -12.17 -4.36
N TYR A 123 15.91 -12.29 -3.82
CA TYR A 123 15.44 -11.49 -2.69
C TYR A 123 15.87 -12.04 -1.33
N ASP A 124 16.06 -13.35 -1.21
CA ASP A 124 16.38 -14.02 0.05
C ASP A 124 17.58 -13.39 0.80
N PRO A 125 18.72 -13.03 0.17
CA PRO A 125 19.85 -12.30 0.78
C PRO A 125 19.50 -11.00 1.54
N ILE A 126 18.43 -10.33 1.12
CA ILE A 126 18.01 -9.02 1.65
C ILE A 126 16.65 -9.06 2.36
N ASN A 127 16.03 -10.24 2.48
CA ASN A 127 14.72 -10.40 3.10
C ASN A 127 14.81 -10.14 4.62
N PRO A 128 14.09 -9.13 5.16
CA PRO A 128 14.05 -8.90 6.61
C PRO A 128 13.27 -9.96 7.38
N ASP A 129 12.34 -10.66 6.71
CA ASP A 129 11.49 -11.71 7.28
C ASP A 129 12.04 -13.10 6.94
N ARG A 130 13.37 -13.24 6.87
CA ARG A 130 13.99 -14.53 6.54
C ARG A 130 13.79 -15.53 7.70
N GLU A 131 13.31 -16.72 7.36
CA GLU A 131 13.15 -17.85 8.29
C GLU A 131 14.26 -18.92 8.13
N THR A 132 15.09 -18.80 7.10
CA THR A 132 16.23 -19.70 6.84
C THR A 132 17.47 -19.30 7.63
N LEU A 133 18.44 -20.21 7.73
CA LEU A 133 19.69 -20.00 8.48
C LEU A 133 20.44 -18.73 8.03
N ASP A 134 21.13 -18.11 8.98
CA ASP A 134 21.88 -16.89 8.76
C ASP A 134 22.98 -17.06 7.69
N GLN A 135 22.99 -16.15 6.72
CA GLN A 135 24.13 -15.90 5.83
C GLN A 135 24.97 -14.77 6.42
N PRO A 136 26.23 -14.58 5.96
CA PRO A 136 27.01 -13.41 6.33
C PRO A 136 26.22 -12.12 6.10
N SER A 137 26.18 -11.25 7.11
CA SER A 137 25.49 -9.98 6.99
C SER A 137 26.10 -9.15 5.86
N LEU A 138 25.29 -8.87 4.83
CA LEU A 138 25.70 -7.99 3.72
C LEU A 138 26.06 -6.60 4.25
N THR A 139 27.10 -6.00 3.68
CA THR A 139 27.38 -4.58 3.91
C THR A 139 26.27 -3.73 3.28
N ASP A 140 26.06 -2.51 3.78
CA ASP A 140 25.04 -1.61 3.24
C ASP A 140 25.16 -1.33 1.72
N PRO A 141 26.36 -1.09 1.13
CA PRO A 141 26.46 -0.92 -0.32
C PRO A 141 26.13 -2.19 -1.11
N GLU A 142 26.52 -3.37 -0.62
CA GLU A 142 26.17 -4.66 -1.26
C GLU A 142 24.65 -4.88 -1.22
N ARG A 143 24.03 -4.67 -0.04
CA ARG A 143 22.58 -4.76 0.12
C ARG A 143 21.85 -3.82 -0.83
N LEU A 144 22.30 -2.58 -0.96
CA LEU A 144 21.70 -1.60 -1.87
C LEU A 144 21.86 -1.99 -3.35
N SER A 145 22.95 -2.68 -3.72
CA SER A 145 23.10 -3.26 -5.05
C SER A 145 22.09 -4.39 -5.28
N SER A 146 22.02 -5.35 -4.36
CA SER A 146 21.05 -6.47 -4.45
C SER A 146 19.61 -5.99 -4.49
N GLU A 147 19.27 -4.93 -3.74
CA GLU A 147 17.95 -4.30 -3.81
C GLU A 147 17.62 -3.77 -5.21
N LYS A 148 18.59 -3.12 -5.87
CA LYS A 148 18.41 -2.63 -7.24
C LYS A 148 18.20 -3.78 -8.22
N ASP A 149 18.93 -4.87 -8.06
CA ASP A 149 18.79 -6.06 -8.88
C ASP A 149 17.40 -6.69 -8.72
N VAL A 150 16.91 -6.79 -7.48
CA VAL A 150 15.54 -7.25 -7.19
C VAL A 150 14.50 -6.34 -7.83
N LEU A 151 14.62 -5.03 -7.67
CA LEU A 151 13.68 -4.08 -8.29
C LEU A 151 13.72 -4.15 -9.81
N GLN A 152 14.90 -4.38 -10.41
CA GLN A 152 15.03 -4.56 -11.86
C GLN A 152 14.36 -5.85 -12.33
N ALA A 153 14.54 -6.96 -11.61
CA ALA A 153 13.88 -8.22 -11.91
C ALA A 153 12.35 -8.16 -11.69
N LEU A 154 11.89 -7.33 -10.77
CA LEU A 154 10.46 -7.16 -10.45
C LEU A 154 9.69 -6.35 -11.51
N ARG A 155 10.34 -5.41 -12.20
CA ARG A 155 9.70 -4.55 -13.22
C ARG A 155 8.94 -5.31 -14.32
N PRO A 156 9.51 -6.30 -15.01
CA PRO A 156 8.76 -7.05 -16.04
C PRO A 156 7.57 -7.80 -15.43
N LEU A 157 7.70 -8.31 -14.20
CA LEU A 157 6.61 -8.99 -13.50
C LEU A 157 5.45 -8.03 -13.20
N LEU A 158 5.75 -6.84 -12.68
CA LEU A 158 4.77 -5.78 -12.46
C LEU A 158 4.09 -5.35 -13.76
N ALA A 159 4.86 -5.19 -14.83
CA ALA A 159 4.33 -4.82 -16.15
C ALA A 159 3.37 -5.88 -16.72
N GLN A 160 3.67 -7.17 -16.50
CA GLN A 160 2.80 -8.28 -16.91
C GLN A 160 1.60 -8.45 -15.98
N ALA A 161 1.72 -8.12 -14.68
CA ALA A 161 0.60 -8.02 -13.74
C ALA A 161 -0.29 -6.77 -13.95
N ASN A 162 -0.05 -6.04 -15.04
CA ASN A 162 -0.78 -4.84 -15.46
C ASN A 162 -0.69 -3.65 -14.50
N PHE A 163 0.34 -3.61 -13.64
CA PHE A 163 0.63 -2.44 -12.83
C PHE A 163 1.28 -1.33 -13.67
N SER A 164 0.82 -0.10 -13.46
CA SER A 164 1.38 1.10 -14.08
C SER A 164 2.26 1.84 -13.08
N PRO A 165 3.54 2.13 -13.40
CA PRO A 165 4.39 2.95 -12.54
C PRO A 165 3.80 4.36 -12.42
N LEU A 166 3.84 4.93 -11.21
CA LEU A 166 3.43 6.32 -11.01
C LEU A 166 4.58 7.27 -11.36
N SER A 167 4.27 8.32 -12.12
CA SER A 167 5.21 9.37 -12.46
C SER A 167 5.67 10.15 -11.21
N GLU A 168 6.80 10.82 -11.31
CA GLU A 168 7.23 11.74 -10.24
C GLU A 168 6.25 12.89 -10.02
N ASP A 169 5.53 13.35 -11.05
CA ASP A 169 4.49 14.40 -10.91
C ASP A 169 3.29 13.91 -10.12
N ALA A 170 2.81 12.70 -10.43
CA ALA A 170 1.71 12.09 -9.72
C ALA A 170 2.07 11.80 -8.26
N LEU A 171 3.30 11.34 -8.03
CA LEU A 171 3.81 11.17 -6.68
C LEU A 171 3.93 12.52 -5.96
N ALA A 172 4.50 13.55 -6.59
CA ALA A 172 4.63 14.88 -5.98
C ALA A 172 3.28 15.48 -5.59
N TYR A 173 2.26 15.34 -6.44
CA TYR A 173 0.88 15.70 -6.13
C TYR A 173 0.39 14.95 -4.87
N ALA A 174 0.51 13.62 -4.89
CA ALA A 174 0.02 12.75 -3.83
C ALA A 174 0.71 12.92 -2.47
N LEU A 175 1.97 13.38 -2.45
CA LEU A 175 2.73 13.63 -1.21
C LEU A 175 2.57 15.04 -0.65
N VAL A 176 1.80 15.91 -1.31
CA VAL A 176 1.60 17.32 -0.93
C VAL A 176 0.14 17.65 -0.69
N VAL A 177 -0.75 17.12 -1.53
CA VAL A 177 -2.17 17.46 -1.52
C VAL A 177 -2.90 16.53 -0.56
N HIS A 178 -3.49 17.09 0.48
CA HIS A 178 -4.26 16.34 1.46
C HIS A 178 -5.76 16.45 1.15
N HIS A 179 -6.48 15.33 1.21
CA HIS A 179 -7.93 15.34 1.05
C HIS A 179 -8.63 15.62 2.39
N PRO A 180 -9.69 16.45 2.45
CA PRO A 180 -10.36 16.81 3.71
C PRO A 180 -11.06 15.64 4.41
N GLN A 181 -11.35 14.55 3.69
CA GLN A 181 -11.90 13.31 4.28
C GLN A 181 -10.84 12.39 4.88
N ASP A 182 -9.56 12.65 4.64
CA ASP A 182 -8.51 11.87 5.28
C ASP A 182 -8.37 12.35 6.73
N GLU A 183 -8.83 11.52 7.67
CA GLU A 183 -8.87 11.83 9.10
C GLU A 183 -7.47 12.11 9.68
N VAL A 184 -6.45 11.52 9.06
CA VAL A 184 -5.04 11.63 9.44
C VAL A 184 -4.26 12.28 8.30
N GLN A 185 -3.74 13.47 8.56
CA GLN A 185 -2.78 14.15 7.69
C GLN A 185 -1.37 13.76 8.10
N VAL A 186 -0.53 13.42 7.12
CA VAL A 186 0.85 13.06 7.37
C VAL A 186 1.78 14.03 6.65
N THR A 187 3.06 13.99 6.99
CA THR A 187 4.09 14.78 6.32
C THR A 187 5.34 13.95 6.25
N ILE A 188 5.96 13.94 5.08
CA ILE A 188 7.11 13.09 4.80
C ILE A 188 8.37 13.94 4.78
N ASN A 189 9.46 13.36 5.27
CA ASN A 189 10.79 13.92 5.11
C ASN A 189 11.55 13.10 4.06
N LEU A 190 11.68 13.64 2.83
CA LEU A 190 12.38 12.96 1.74
C LEU A 190 13.86 12.70 2.04
N ASP A 191 14.49 13.48 2.93
CA ASP A 191 15.88 13.27 3.33
C ASP A 191 16.11 11.94 4.05
N GLN A 192 15.06 11.28 4.53
CA GLN A 192 15.14 9.96 5.17
C GLN A 192 15.17 8.81 4.16
N TYR A 193 14.88 9.08 2.87
CA TYR A 193 14.73 8.07 1.83
C TYR A 193 15.92 8.08 0.85
N ILE A 194 16.22 6.90 0.32
CA ILE A 194 17.14 6.72 -0.81
C ILE A 194 16.35 6.68 -2.12
N TYR A 195 15.27 5.88 -2.16
CA TYR A 195 14.35 5.84 -3.29
C TYR A 195 12.93 5.51 -2.81
N ILE A 196 11.94 5.94 -3.59
CA ILE A 196 10.52 5.67 -3.41
C ILE A 196 9.94 5.36 -4.79
N GLN A 197 9.28 4.22 -4.93
CA GLN A 197 8.62 3.80 -6.17
C GLN A 197 7.23 3.29 -5.85
N PHE A 198 6.26 3.78 -6.61
CA PHE A 198 4.88 3.35 -6.53
C PHE A 198 4.44 2.80 -7.88
N TRP A 199 3.69 1.71 -7.84
CA TRP A 199 2.93 1.20 -8.97
C TRP A 199 1.49 1.07 -8.57
N ALA A 200 0.59 1.44 -9.48
CA ALA A 200 -0.84 1.46 -9.21
C ALA A 200 -1.61 0.70 -10.28
N LEU A 201 -2.74 0.16 -9.86
CA LEU A 201 -3.58 -0.72 -10.66
C LEU A 201 -5.05 -0.53 -10.29
N GLY A 202 -5.93 -0.58 -11.29
CA GLY A 202 -7.37 -0.54 -11.04
C GLY A 202 -7.80 0.86 -10.61
N GLN A 203 -7.37 1.90 -11.32
CA GLN A 203 -7.80 3.27 -11.12
C GLN A 203 -9.31 3.39 -11.33
N ARG A 204 -10.01 3.93 -10.34
CA ARG A 204 -11.43 4.29 -10.43
C ARG A 204 -11.62 5.71 -9.91
N VAL A 205 -12.57 6.43 -10.50
CA VAL A 205 -13.04 7.73 -10.01
C VAL A 205 -14.46 7.52 -9.53
N GLY A 206 -14.73 7.82 -8.27
CA GLY A 206 -16.06 7.67 -7.70
C GLY A 206 -16.03 7.47 -6.19
N GLN A 207 -17.09 6.91 -5.64
CA GLN A 207 -17.17 6.61 -4.22
C GLN A 207 -16.23 5.45 -3.87
N MET A 208 -15.31 5.73 -2.94
CA MET A 208 -14.39 4.72 -2.46
C MET A 208 -15.14 3.72 -1.54
N PRO A 209 -14.88 2.40 -1.64
CA PRO A 209 -15.47 1.43 -0.72
C PRO A 209 -15.07 1.71 0.73
N HIS A 210 -16.00 2.20 1.55
CA HIS A 210 -15.80 2.34 3.00
C HIS A 210 -15.87 0.96 3.67
N LYS A 211 -14.84 0.13 3.54
CA LYS A 211 -14.78 -1.19 4.20
C LYS A 211 -13.92 -1.23 5.47
N SER A 212 -13.50 -0.10 6.03
CA SER A 212 -12.55 -0.03 7.15
C SER A 212 -13.06 0.70 8.40
N SER A 213 -14.29 0.48 8.83
CA SER A 213 -14.69 0.88 10.19
C SER A 213 -15.46 -0.25 10.87
N VAL A 214 -14.74 -1.12 11.56
CA VAL A 214 -15.29 -1.79 12.74
C VAL A 214 -15.42 -0.69 13.79
N GLY A 215 -16.60 -0.10 13.88
CA GLY A 215 -17.01 0.64 15.07
C GLY A 215 -16.57 2.10 15.17
N SER A 216 -17.24 2.99 14.42
CA SER A 216 -17.88 4.13 15.09
C SER A 216 -19.18 4.51 14.38
N LYS A 217 -20.23 3.76 14.68
CA LYS A 217 -21.61 4.28 14.57
C LYS A 217 -21.94 5.26 15.72
N ARG A 218 -20.95 5.67 16.53
CA ARG A 218 -21.16 6.53 17.70
C ARG A 218 -20.69 7.95 17.40
N GLY A 219 -21.48 8.65 16.60
CA GLY A 219 -21.32 10.09 16.39
C GLY A 219 -22.53 10.67 15.69
N PHE A 220 -23.26 11.54 16.39
CA PHE A 220 -24.29 12.41 15.81
C PHE A 220 -23.70 13.48 14.86
N PHE A 221 -22.38 13.51 14.68
CA PHE A 221 -21.72 14.39 13.72
C PHE A 221 -21.97 13.86 12.31
N ARG A 222 -22.91 14.52 11.62
CA ARG A 222 -23.15 14.55 10.17
C ARG A 222 -22.00 13.87 9.40
N LYS A 223 -22.19 12.61 9.02
CA LYS A 223 -21.31 11.93 8.06
C LYS A 223 -21.12 12.89 6.89
N LEU A 224 -19.89 13.30 6.59
CA LEU A 224 -19.66 14.00 5.34
C LEU A 224 -20.20 13.11 4.21
N PRO A 225 -20.96 13.65 3.25
CA PRO A 225 -21.38 12.86 2.11
C PRO A 225 -20.12 12.25 1.45
N PRO A 226 -20.20 10.99 0.99
CA PRO A 226 -19.07 10.38 0.28
C PRO A 226 -18.71 11.29 -0.91
N VAL A 227 -17.45 11.73 -0.96
CA VAL A 227 -16.95 12.60 -2.04
C VAL A 227 -16.32 11.68 -3.07
N GLU A 228 -16.63 11.91 -4.33
CA GLU A 228 -15.98 11.19 -5.42
C GLU A 228 -14.51 11.57 -5.48
N ARG A 229 -13.65 10.56 -5.48
CA ARG A 229 -12.21 10.76 -5.59
C ARG A 229 -11.57 9.65 -6.41
N ARG A 230 -10.34 9.91 -6.86
CA ARG A 230 -9.54 8.93 -7.60
C ARG A 230 -8.88 7.98 -6.61
N TYR A 231 -9.09 6.69 -6.81
CA TYR A 231 -8.45 5.66 -6.00
C TYR A 231 -8.02 4.48 -6.87
N PHE A 232 -7.06 3.71 -6.37
CA PHE A 232 -6.52 2.54 -7.02
C PHE A 232 -6.96 1.28 -6.27
N LYS A 233 -7.40 0.26 -7.00
CA LYS A 233 -7.76 -1.05 -6.41
C LYS A 233 -6.57 -1.71 -5.75
N ARG A 234 -5.37 -1.59 -6.33
CA ARG A 234 -4.12 -2.04 -5.72
C ARG A 234 -3.01 -1.03 -5.95
N VAL A 235 -2.14 -0.91 -4.96
CA VAL A 235 -0.90 -0.13 -5.02
C VAL A 235 0.23 -1.00 -4.50
N VAL A 236 1.37 -0.97 -5.19
CA VAL A 236 2.63 -1.56 -4.74
C VAL A 236 3.58 -0.43 -4.39
N LEU A 237 4.20 -0.54 -3.22
CA LEU A 237 5.21 0.36 -2.72
C LEU A 237 6.55 -0.38 -2.62
N ALA A 238 7.58 0.21 -3.20
CA ALA A 238 8.97 -0.11 -2.89
C ALA A 238 9.68 1.15 -2.39
N ALA A 239 10.18 1.12 -1.16
CA ALA A 239 10.91 2.25 -0.59
C ALA A 239 12.08 1.77 0.28
N ARG A 240 13.17 2.52 0.24
CA ARG A 240 14.34 2.31 1.10
C ARG A 240 14.65 3.58 1.87
N THR A 241 14.79 3.45 3.18
CA THR A 241 15.22 4.52 4.08
C THR A 241 16.74 4.47 4.30
N LYS A 242 17.38 5.60 4.64
CA LYS A 242 18.85 5.70 4.77
C LYS A 242 19.46 4.79 5.84
N GLY A 243 18.68 4.40 6.86
CA GLY A 243 19.12 3.50 7.94
C GLY A 243 18.29 2.21 8.06
N GLY A 244 17.42 1.94 7.08
CA GLY A 244 16.53 0.77 7.11
C GLY A 244 16.92 -0.28 6.06
N HIS A 245 15.92 -1.00 5.55
CA HIS A 245 16.03 -1.94 4.43
C HIS A 245 14.96 -1.63 3.38
N LEU A 246 15.02 -2.28 2.21
CA LEU A 246 13.95 -2.22 1.22
C LEU A 246 12.64 -2.74 1.82
N VAL A 247 11.63 -1.88 1.87
CA VAL A 247 10.27 -2.23 2.25
C VAL A 247 9.45 -2.43 0.99
N LEU A 248 8.98 -3.66 0.79
CA LEU A 248 8.07 -4.04 -0.29
C LEU A 248 6.69 -4.35 0.29
N LYS A 249 5.67 -3.56 -0.07
CA LYS A 249 4.30 -3.76 0.43
C LYS A 249 3.26 -3.50 -0.64
N SER A 250 2.15 -4.23 -0.59
CA SER A 250 0.98 -3.94 -1.41
C SER A 250 -0.26 -3.63 -0.57
N PHE A 251 -1.00 -2.64 -1.04
CA PHE A 251 -2.21 -2.12 -0.42
C PHE A 251 -3.38 -2.19 -1.39
N LYS A 252 -4.60 -2.37 -0.87
CA LYS A 252 -5.85 -2.32 -1.63
C LYS A 252 -6.63 -1.03 -1.36
N ASP A 253 -7.43 -0.64 -2.35
CA ASP A 253 -8.35 0.50 -2.28
C ASP A 253 -7.66 1.75 -1.68
N THR A 254 -6.62 2.26 -2.35
CA THR A 254 -5.85 3.41 -1.88
C THR A 254 -6.20 4.67 -2.69
N PRO A 255 -6.61 5.78 -2.06
CA PRO A 255 -6.83 7.05 -2.76
C PRO A 255 -5.51 7.66 -3.24
N LEU A 256 -5.56 8.46 -4.32
CA LEU A 256 -4.36 9.12 -4.86
C LEU A 256 -3.73 10.06 -3.81
N GLU A 257 -4.52 10.88 -3.14
CA GLU A 257 -4.07 11.83 -2.12
C GLU A 257 -3.63 11.13 -0.81
N GLY A 258 -3.93 9.84 -0.66
CA GLY A 258 -3.54 9.05 0.52
C GLY A 258 -2.32 8.17 0.29
N LEU A 259 -1.62 8.27 -0.83
CA LEU A 259 -0.37 7.52 -1.05
C LEU A 259 0.71 7.88 -0.02
N GLU A 260 0.69 9.11 0.51
CA GLU A 260 1.60 9.55 1.57
C GLU A 260 1.51 8.71 2.85
N GLN A 261 0.31 8.17 3.15
CA GLN A 261 0.06 7.36 4.34
C GLN A 261 0.69 5.98 4.26
N LEU A 262 1.01 5.51 3.04
CA LEU A 262 1.59 4.19 2.82
C LEU A 262 3.09 4.13 3.10
N LEU A 263 3.75 5.29 3.19
CA LEU A 263 5.19 5.36 3.37
C LEU A 263 5.63 4.90 4.78
N PRO A 264 6.78 4.20 4.92
CA PRO A 264 7.22 3.66 6.21
C PRO A 264 7.57 4.73 7.26
N GLU A 265 8.33 5.75 6.85
CA GLU A 265 8.78 6.85 7.71
C GLU A 265 7.99 8.13 7.38
N LEU A 266 7.07 8.48 8.27
CA LEU A 266 6.23 9.67 8.16
C LEU A 266 6.03 10.34 9.52
N LYS A 267 5.64 11.62 9.49
CA LYS A 267 5.30 12.39 10.68
C LYS A 267 3.83 12.75 10.64
N VAL A 268 3.08 12.36 11.67
CA VAL A 268 1.68 12.75 11.81
C VAL A 268 1.59 14.27 12.01
N ARG A 269 0.84 14.93 11.12
CA ARG A 269 0.64 16.38 11.14
C ARG A 269 -0.70 16.69 11.78
N THR A 270 -0.68 17.55 12.79
CA THR A 270 -1.90 18.19 13.29
C THR A 270 -2.19 19.45 12.49
N PRO A 271 -3.35 19.58 11.82
CA PRO A 271 -3.71 20.80 11.11
C PRO A 271 -3.76 22.00 12.08
N VAL A 272 -3.40 23.18 11.58
CA VAL A 272 -3.28 24.41 12.39
C VAL A 272 -4.62 24.76 13.05
N LEU A 273 -5.72 24.66 12.30
CA LEU A 273 -7.07 24.92 12.80
C LEU A 273 -7.41 24.02 14.00
N GLN A 274 -7.08 22.73 13.91
CA GLN A 274 -7.34 21.78 14.98
C GLN A 274 -6.44 22.02 16.19
N ARG A 275 -5.17 22.38 15.96
CA ARG A 275 -4.26 22.76 17.04
C ARG A 275 -4.74 24.02 17.77
N ALA A 276 -5.26 25.00 17.03
CA ALA A 276 -5.86 26.21 17.59
C ALA A 276 -7.12 25.89 18.40
N LEU A 277 -8.02 25.05 17.89
CA LEU A 277 -9.21 24.61 18.62
C LEU A 277 -8.85 23.85 19.91
N LEU A 278 -7.84 22.97 19.87
CA LEU A 278 -7.36 22.24 21.03
C LEU A 278 -6.79 23.18 22.11
N ASN A 279 -6.01 24.17 21.68
CA ASN A 279 -5.52 25.24 22.55
C ASN A 279 -6.67 26.06 23.16
N LEU A 280 -7.68 26.41 22.36
CA LEU A 280 -8.86 27.15 22.85
C LEU A 280 -9.61 26.37 23.93
N MET A 281 -9.89 25.09 23.70
CA MET A 281 -10.55 24.22 24.69
C MET A 281 -9.71 24.05 25.96
N LEU A 282 -8.39 23.96 25.82
CA LEU A 282 -7.46 23.91 26.95
C LEU A 282 -7.53 25.20 27.78
N VAL A 283 -7.57 26.38 27.13
CA VAL A 283 -7.71 27.67 27.81
C VAL A 283 -9.06 27.78 28.51
N VAL A 284 -10.16 27.48 27.83
CA VAL A 284 -11.53 27.55 28.41
C VAL A 284 -11.65 26.63 29.63
N SER A 285 -11.18 25.39 29.52
CA SER A 285 -11.18 24.46 30.65
C SER A 285 -10.24 24.89 31.78
N GLY A 286 -9.09 25.50 31.45
CA GLY A 286 -8.18 26.06 32.44
C GLY A 286 -8.80 27.20 33.24
N VAL A 287 -9.44 28.16 32.58
CA VAL A 287 -10.13 29.28 33.23
C VAL A 287 -11.22 28.78 34.17
N MET A 288 -12.03 27.81 33.75
CA MET A 288 -13.08 27.24 34.60
C MET A 288 -12.52 26.54 35.85
N ILE A 289 -11.43 25.78 35.73
CA ILE A 289 -10.77 25.15 36.87
C ILE A 289 -10.17 26.20 37.82
N PHE A 290 -9.55 27.25 37.27
CA PHE A 290 -8.96 28.32 38.07
C PHE A 290 -10.00 29.10 38.85
N VAL A 291 -11.12 29.48 38.22
CA VAL A 291 -12.20 30.21 38.89
C VAL A 291 -12.82 29.35 40.00
N ASN A 292 -13.10 28.08 39.74
CA ASN A 292 -13.78 27.23 40.73
C ASN A 292 -12.84 26.77 41.86
N VAL A 293 -11.69 26.19 41.52
CA VAL A 293 -10.78 25.58 42.50
C VAL A 293 -9.80 26.61 43.05
N GLY A 294 -9.29 27.50 42.20
CA GLY A 294 -8.34 28.53 42.61
C GLY A 294 -8.95 29.54 43.58
N MET A 295 -10.22 29.92 43.39
CA MET A 295 -10.92 30.83 44.31
C MET A 295 -11.15 30.20 45.69
N VAL A 296 -11.46 28.90 45.76
CA VAL A 296 -11.61 28.15 47.03
C VAL A 296 -10.27 28.07 47.77
N ILE A 297 -9.19 27.75 47.07
CA ILE A 297 -7.85 27.69 47.68
C ILE A 297 -7.40 29.07 48.19
N LEU A 298 -7.70 30.14 47.46
CA LEU A 298 -7.32 31.50 47.87
C LEU A 298 -8.11 31.95 49.12
N SER A 299 -9.39 31.61 49.20
CA SER A 299 -10.27 31.98 50.33
C SER A 299 -10.01 31.16 51.59
N ASP A 300 -9.93 29.84 51.47
CA ASP A 300 -9.83 28.94 52.64
C ASP A 300 -8.38 28.73 53.11
N LEU A 301 -7.43 28.52 52.18
CA LEU A 301 -6.06 28.13 52.53
C LEU A 301 -5.10 29.32 52.67
N LYS A 302 -5.52 30.54 52.32
CA LYS A 302 -4.69 31.77 52.33
C LYS A 302 -3.32 31.58 51.67
N MET A 303 -3.27 30.77 50.61
CA MET A 303 -2.03 30.48 49.88
C MET A 303 -1.52 31.73 49.16
N ALA A 304 -0.20 31.88 49.07
CA ALA A 304 0.42 32.94 48.27
C ALA A 304 -0.02 32.83 46.80
N THR A 305 -0.47 33.93 46.22
CA THR A 305 -0.98 33.98 44.84
C THR A 305 0.05 33.51 43.82
N SER A 306 1.34 33.80 44.05
CA SER A 306 2.44 33.33 43.21
C SER A 306 2.59 31.80 43.22
N LEU A 307 2.47 31.16 44.38
CA LEU A 307 2.53 29.71 44.51
C LEU A 307 1.32 29.04 43.84
N LEU A 308 0.12 29.61 44.01
CA LEU A 308 -1.10 29.14 43.34
C LEU A 308 -0.95 29.18 41.81
N LEU A 309 -0.45 30.29 41.26
CA LEU A 309 -0.22 30.44 39.82
C LEU A 309 0.84 29.45 39.31
N LEU A 310 1.92 29.21 40.07
CA LEU A 310 2.95 28.24 39.71
C LEU A 310 2.38 26.81 39.65
N LEU A 311 1.65 26.39 40.70
CA LEU A 311 1.02 25.06 40.75
C LEU A 311 -0.02 24.90 39.65
N PHE A 312 -0.81 25.94 39.39
CA PHE A 312 -1.78 25.94 38.30
C PHE A 312 -1.10 25.83 36.93
N ALA A 313 -0.02 26.57 36.69
CA ALA A 313 0.76 26.48 35.45
C ALA A 313 1.37 25.08 35.27
N ALA A 314 1.92 24.49 36.33
CA ALA A 314 2.46 23.13 36.30
C ALA A 314 1.36 22.09 35.99
N PHE A 315 0.20 22.19 36.66
CA PHE A 315 -0.96 21.35 36.39
C PHE A 315 -1.44 21.48 34.94
N MET A 316 -1.58 22.72 34.45
CA MET A 316 -1.98 22.99 33.07
C MET A 316 -0.96 22.49 32.05
N GLY A 317 0.35 22.56 32.37
CA GLY A 317 1.41 21.99 31.54
C GLY A 317 1.31 20.47 31.42
N VAL A 318 1.09 19.76 32.53
CA VAL A 318 0.86 18.30 32.51
C VAL A 318 -0.42 17.96 31.73
N LYS A 319 -1.49 18.73 31.95
CA LYS A 319 -2.78 18.50 31.26
C LYS A 319 -2.66 18.75 29.77
N ALA A 320 -1.94 19.80 29.36
CA ALA A 320 -1.63 20.08 27.96
C ALA A 320 -0.89 18.89 27.34
N SER A 321 0.22 18.46 27.94
CA SER A 321 1.02 17.33 27.47
C SER A 321 0.18 16.05 27.32
N LYS A 322 -0.69 15.74 28.29
CA LYS A 322 -1.61 14.59 28.21
C LYS A 322 -2.62 14.71 27.06
N VAL A 323 -3.25 15.87 26.90
CA VAL A 323 -4.26 16.11 25.84
C VAL A 323 -3.63 16.06 24.45
N PHE A 324 -2.48 16.70 24.25
CA PHE A 324 -1.73 16.65 22.99
C PHE A 324 -1.20 15.24 22.69
N GLY A 325 -0.69 14.56 23.71
CA GLY A 325 -0.22 13.18 23.61
C GLY A 325 -1.35 12.23 23.20
N GLN A 326 -2.47 12.25 23.93
CA GLN A 326 -3.65 11.44 23.64
C GLN A 326 -4.18 11.67 22.22
N ARG A 327 -4.18 12.92 21.74
CA ARG A 327 -4.63 13.23 20.38
C ARG A 327 -3.69 12.65 19.32
N ARG A 328 -2.37 12.78 19.51
CA ARG A 328 -1.38 12.17 18.60
C ARG A 328 -1.50 10.65 18.59
N SER A 329 -1.68 10.02 19.75
CA SER A 329 -1.91 8.58 19.85
C SER A 329 -3.19 8.15 19.14
N ALA A 330 -4.29 8.92 19.26
CA ALA A 330 -5.52 8.62 18.54
C ALA A 330 -5.34 8.70 17.02
N GLN A 331 -4.64 9.71 16.50
CA GLN A 331 -4.36 9.83 15.07
C GLN A 331 -3.43 8.72 14.56
N ALA A 332 -2.41 8.36 15.34
CA ALA A 332 -1.54 7.24 15.01
C ALA A 332 -2.30 5.91 14.98
N LEU A 333 -3.25 5.72 15.91
CA LEU A 333 -4.11 4.54 15.94
C LEU A 333 -5.03 4.47 14.72
N GLU A 334 -5.67 5.57 14.31
CA GLU A 334 -6.51 5.60 13.11
C GLU A 334 -5.69 5.30 11.84
N LEU A 335 -4.49 5.85 11.73
CA LEU A 335 -3.59 5.53 10.63
C LEU A 335 -3.22 4.04 10.61
N ALA A 336 -2.86 3.47 11.77
CA ALA A 336 -2.55 2.05 11.88
C ALA A 336 -3.76 1.18 11.50
N HIS A 337 -4.96 1.57 11.89
CA HIS A 337 -6.21 0.89 11.57
C HIS A 337 -6.49 0.90 10.07
N VAL A 338 -6.35 2.06 9.41
CA VAL A 338 -6.48 2.19 7.95
C VAL A 338 -5.46 1.30 7.23
N LEU A 339 -4.20 1.32 7.67
CA LEU A 339 -3.14 0.50 7.06
C LEU A 339 -3.36 -0.99 7.28
N TYR A 340 -3.86 -1.41 8.45
CA TYR A 340 -4.18 -2.81 8.74
C TYR A 340 -5.22 -3.38 7.76
N TYR A 341 -6.33 -2.67 7.55
CA TYR A 341 -7.38 -3.15 6.65
C TYR A 341 -7.06 -3.00 5.16
N ARG A 342 -6.08 -2.14 4.80
CA ARG A 342 -5.64 -1.93 3.40
C ARG A 342 -4.43 -2.77 3.02
N SER A 343 -3.55 -3.14 3.93
CA SER A 343 -2.42 -4.02 3.63
C SER A 343 -2.92 -5.37 3.11
N THR A 344 -2.19 -5.94 2.15
CA THR A 344 -2.58 -7.21 1.52
C THR A 344 -1.46 -8.24 1.45
N SER A 345 -0.22 -7.81 1.18
CA SER A 345 0.95 -8.68 1.14
C SER A 345 2.20 -7.85 1.42
N ASN A 346 3.19 -8.47 2.08
CA ASN A 346 4.46 -7.83 2.44
C ASN A 346 5.65 -8.68 1.91
N ASN A 347 6.77 -8.03 1.59
CA ASN A 347 8.06 -8.67 1.32
C ASN A 347 7.97 -9.88 0.36
N SER A 348 8.37 -11.07 0.80
CA SER A 348 8.38 -12.30 -0.03
C SER A 348 6.98 -12.75 -0.47
N GLU A 349 5.96 -12.54 0.35
CA GLU A 349 4.56 -12.86 0.02
C GLU A 349 4.07 -11.98 -1.14
N LEU A 350 4.52 -10.72 -1.19
CA LEU A 350 4.20 -9.83 -2.29
C LEU A 350 4.77 -10.34 -3.62
N LEU A 351 6.00 -10.87 -3.62
CA LEU A 351 6.61 -11.44 -4.83
C LEU A 351 5.75 -12.59 -5.38
N SER A 352 5.30 -13.46 -4.48
CA SER A 352 4.42 -14.59 -4.80
C SER A 352 3.07 -14.12 -5.35
N ALA A 353 2.44 -13.14 -4.68
CA ALA A 353 1.18 -12.55 -5.11
C ALA A 353 1.28 -11.86 -6.48
N LEU A 354 2.41 -11.18 -6.76
CA LEU A 354 2.67 -10.55 -8.05
C LEU A 354 2.90 -11.58 -9.16
N ALA A 355 3.58 -12.69 -8.87
CA ALA A 355 3.79 -13.76 -9.84
C ALA A 355 2.47 -14.43 -10.24
N LEU A 356 1.64 -14.79 -9.25
CA LEU A 356 0.31 -15.35 -9.49
C LEU A 356 -0.58 -14.39 -10.28
N ARG A 357 -0.52 -13.09 -9.95
CA ARG A 357 -1.29 -12.09 -10.68
C ARG A 357 -0.79 -11.88 -12.11
N ALA A 358 0.53 -11.87 -12.32
CA ALA A 358 1.11 -11.78 -13.66
C ALA A 358 0.72 -12.98 -14.52
N GLN A 359 0.70 -14.18 -13.93
CA GLN A 359 0.19 -15.39 -14.57
C GLN A 359 -1.27 -15.24 -14.99
N GLU A 360 -2.14 -14.80 -14.09
CA GLU A 360 -3.57 -14.64 -14.40
C GLU A 360 -3.79 -13.61 -15.53
N GLU A 361 -3.10 -12.47 -15.50
CA GLU A 361 -3.19 -11.46 -16.56
C GLU A 361 -2.64 -11.98 -17.90
N HIS A 362 -1.55 -12.76 -17.88
CA HIS A 362 -1.04 -13.44 -19.09
C HIS A 362 -2.08 -14.38 -19.69
N ILE A 363 -2.70 -15.24 -18.87
CA ILE A 363 -3.74 -16.17 -19.32
C ILE A 363 -4.91 -15.40 -19.94
N LYS A 364 -5.39 -14.34 -19.28
CA LYS A 364 -6.47 -13.49 -19.80
C LYS A 364 -6.12 -12.86 -21.14
N GLU A 365 -4.91 -12.33 -21.28
CA GLU A 365 -4.41 -11.75 -22.54
C GLU A 365 -4.36 -12.79 -23.67
N ALA A 366 -3.89 -14.00 -23.39
CA ALA A 366 -3.83 -15.09 -24.36
C ALA A 366 -5.23 -15.56 -24.79
N LEU A 367 -6.17 -15.70 -23.85
CA LEU A 367 -7.56 -16.07 -24.12
C LEU A 367 -8.28 -15.02 -24.99
N LEU A 368 -8.08 -13.74 -24.68
CA LEU A 368 -8.58 -12.63 -25.49
C LEU A 368 -7.97 -12.65 -26.89
N ALA A 369 -6.64 -12.75 -27.00
CA ALA A 369 -5.97 -12.82 -28.30
C ALA A 369 -6.48 -13.98 -29.15
N HIS A 370 -6.58 -15.18 -28.58
CA HIS A 370 -7.05 -16.37 -29.30
C HIS A 370 -8.48 -16.20 -29.83
N SER A 371 -9.39 -15.71 -28.98
CA SER A 371 -10.80 -15.57 -29.34
C SER A 371 -11.05 -14.47 -30.36
N PHE A 372 -10.35 -13.34 -30.26
CA PHE A 372 -10.52 -12.24 -31.20
C PHE A 372 -9.85 -12.51 -32.55
N LEU A 373 -8.65 -13.09 -32.57
CA LEU A 373 -7.95 -13.38 -33.83
C LEU A 373 -8.70 -14.38 -34.70
N ALA A 374 -9.47 -15.30 -34.12
CA ALA A 374 -10.35 -16.21 -34.86
C ALA A 374 -11.41 -15.48 -35.71
N ARG A 375 -11.77 -14.24 -35.37
CA ARG A 375 -12.79 -13.43 -36.07
C ARG A 375 -12.21 -12.32 -36.94
N ARG A 376 -10.89 -12.22 -37.05
CA ARG A 376 -10.26 -11.11 -37.77
C ARG A 376 -10.71 -11.08 -39.25
N PRO A 377 -11.26 -9.96 -39.75
CA PRO A 377 -11.53 -9.79 -41.17
C PRO A 377 -10.22 -9.91 -41.99
N GLY A 378 -10.17 -10.85 -42.93
CA GLY A 378 -8.95 -11.15 -43.73
C GLY A 378 -8.05 -12.26 -43.18
N GLY A 379 -8.42 -12.90 -42.06
CA GLY A 379 -7.69 -14.03 -41.49
C GLY A 379 -6.30 -13.67 -40.93
N SER A 380 -5.41 -14.65 -40.89
CA SER A 380 -4.07 -14.51 -40.30
C SER A 380 -3.06 -13.77 -41.20
N GLN A 381 -3.44 -13.37 -42.42
CA GLN A 381 -2.53 -12.73 -43.37
C GLN A 381 -2.52 -11.20 -43.19
N GLY A 382 -1.71 -10.71 -42.27
CA GLY A 382 -1.43 -9.28 -42.13
C GLY A 382 -0.12 -9.03 -41.41
N LYS A 383 0.44 -7.82 -41.53
CA LYS A 383 1.65 -7.45 -40.79
C LYS A 383 1.38 -7.59 -39.28
N PRO A 384 2.37 -8.04 -38.48
CA PRO A 384 2.16 -8.25 -37.05
C PRO A 384 1.75 -6.96 -36.32
N GLU A 385 2.23 -5.80 -36.76
CA GLU A 385 1.87 -4.49 -36.19
C GLU A 385 0.41 -4.06 -36.48
N GLU A 386 -0.10 -4.37 -37.66
CA GLU A 386 -1.50 -4.08 -38.00
C GLU A 386 -2.44 -5.02 -37.23
N THR A 387 -2.01 -6.29 -37.11
CA THR A 387 -2.70 -7.31 -36.34
C THR A 387 -2.80 -6.94 -34.87
N SER A 388 -1.70 -6.45 -34.29
CA SER A 388 -1.67 -6.06 -32.88
C SER A 388 -2.47 -4.79 -32.59
N ARG A 389 -2.43 -3.79 -33.49
CA ARG A 389 -3.26 -2.58 -33.39
C ARG A 389 -4.76 -2.89 -33.49
N TRP A 390 -5.15 -3.75 -34.44
CA TRP A 390 -6.53 -4.20 -34.55
C TRP A 390 -6.99 -5.00 -33.32
N LEU A 391 -6.17 -5.96 -32.87
CA LEU A 391 -6.48 -6.73 -31.67
C LEU A 391 -6.67 -5.83 -30.45
N GLN A 392 -5.80 -4.81 -30.30
CA GLN A 392 -5.93 -3.83 -29.24
C GLN A 392 -7.27 -3.08 -29.32
N SER A 393 -7.60 -2.45 -30.46
CA SER A 393 -8.82 -1.66 -30.56
C SER A 393 -10.11 -2.46 -30.33
N GLU A 394 -10.17 -3.69 -30.85
CA GLU A 394 -11.34 -4.56 -30.68
C GLU A 394 -11.51 -5.04 -29.23
N VAL A 395 -10.42 -5.45 -28.59
CA VAL A 395 -10.45 -5.91 -27.19
C VAL A 395 -10.77 -4.74 -26.25
N GLU A 396 -10.19 -3.56 -26.45
CA GLU A 396 -10.49 -2.36 -25.65
C GLU A 396 -11.96 -1.97 -25.76
N SER A 397 -12.50 -1.96 -26.99
CA SER A 397 -13.92 -1.65 -27.25
C SER A 397 -14.85 -2.67 -26.58
N TRP A 398 -14.50 -3.96 -26.66
CA TRP A 398 -15.26 -5.03 -26.03
C TRP A 398 -15.20 -4.97 -24.50
N LEU A 399 -14.01 -4.74 -23.92
CA LEU A 399 -13.85 -4.58 -22.47
C LEU A 399 -14.64 -3.38 -21.95
N LEU A 400 -14.68 -2.27 -22.68
CA LEU A 400 -15.49 -1.11 -22.34
C LEU A 400 -16.98 -1.44 -22.35
N ALA A 401 -17.45 -2.17 -23.37
CA ALA A 401 -18.86 -2.60 -23.46
C ALA A 401 -19.27 -3.56 -22.33
N GLN A 402 -18.42 -4.53 -21.98
CA GLN A 402 -18.73 -5.55 -20.97
C GLN A 402 -18.56 -5.06 -19.52
N SER A 403 -17.56 -4.22 -19.26
CA SER A 403 -17.20 -3.79 -17.89
C SER A 403 -17.53 -2.34 -17.57
N GLY A 404 -17.81 -1.50 -18.58
CA GLY A 404 -17.92 -0.05 -18.42
C GLY A 404 -16.61 0.65 -18.03
N CYS A 405 -15.47 -0.05 -18.09
CA CYS A 405 -14.16 0.49 -17.75
C CYS A 405 -13.33 0.74 -19.01
N ASP A 406 -12.74 1.93 -19.13
CA ASP A 406 -11.73 2.25 -20.15
C ASP A 406 -10.41 1.58 -19.78
N VAL A 407 -10.09 0.46 -20.42
CA VAL A 407 -8.89 -0.36 -20.18
C VAL A 407 -8.03 -0.30 -21.42
N THR A 408 -6.75 0.04 -21.26
CA THR A 408 -5.74 -0.04 -22.31
C THR A 408 -5.16 -1.45 -22.38
N PHE A 409 -5.42 -2.14 -23.50
CA PHE A 409 -4.95 -3.50 -23.73
C PHE A 409 -3.62 -3.51 -24.49
N ASN A 410 -2.71 -4.42 -24.16
CA ASN A 410 -1.43 -4.52 -24.87
C ASN A 410 -1.52 -5.54 -26.02
N GLY A 411 -2.01 -5.10 -27.18
CA GLY A 411 -2.14 -5.93 -28.38
C GLY A 411 -0.84 -6.63 -28.80
N PRO A 412 0.31 -5.92 -28.89
CA PRO A 412 1.59 -6.53 -29.25
C PRO A 412 2.03 -7.65 -28.29
N ARG A 413 1.85 -7.44 -26.98
CA ARG A 413 2.20 -8.43 -25.95
C ARG A 413 1.29 -9.66 -26.03
N ALA A 414 -0.02 -9.45 -26.16
CA ALA A 414 -0.97 -10.55 -26.26
C ALA A 414 -0.74 -11.41 -27.52
N LEU A 415 -0.38 -10.77 -28.64
CA LEU A 415 0.01 -11.48 -29.86
C LEU A 415 1.30 -12.29 -29.67
N ALA A 416 2.30 -11.73 -28.99
CA ALA A 416 3.55 -12.42 -28.69
C ALA A 416 3.33 -13.64 -27.78
N HIS A 417 2.46 -13.53 -26.77
CA HIS A 417 2.06 -14.66 -25.91
C HIS A 417 1.45 -15.80 -26.73
N LEU A 418 0.52 -15.47 -27.64
CA LEU A 418 -0.10 -16.47 -28.50
C LEU A 418 0.93 -17.14 -29.42
N GLN A 419 1.83 -16.37 -30.03
CA GLN A 419 2.90 -16.91 -30.87
C GLN A 419 3.85 -17.85 -30.12
N ALA A 420 4.14 -17.55 -28.84
CA ALA A 420 4.98 -18.40 -28.00
C ALA A 420 4.31 -19.74 -27.64
N LEU A 421 2.97 -19.77 -27.59
CA LEU A 421 2.18 -20.97 -27.28
C LEU A 421 1.86 -21.83 -28.51
N THR A 422 1.90 -21.25 -29.73
CA THR A 422 1.58 -21.96 -30.97
C THR A 422 2.35 -23.26 -31.19
N PRO A 423 3.67 -23.34 -30.93
CA PRO A 423 4.44 -24.57 -31.18
C PRO A 423 4.05 -25.74 -30.26
N SER A 424 3.45 -25.46 -29.11
CA SER A 424 3.08 -26.47 -28.11
C SER A 424 1.60 -26.89 -28.17
N LEU A 425 0.81 -26.24 -29.02
CA LEU A 425 -0.60 -26.60 -29.25
C LEU A 425 -0.71 -28.05 -29.73
N GLY A 426 -1.54 -28.85 -29.04
CA GLY A 426 -1.75 -30.28 -29.33
C GLY A 426 -0.81 -31.24 -28.62
N LEU A 427 0.26 -30.77 -27.96
CA LEU A 427 1.11 -31.61 -27.09
C LEU A 427 0.48 -31.87 -25.71
N PHE A 428 -0.67 -31.24 -25.43
CA PHE A 428 -1.41 -31.34 -24.18
C PHE A 428 -2.80 -31.94 -24.45
N PRO A 429 -3.39 -32.73 -23.52
CA PRO A 429 -2.84 -33.16 -22.23
C PRO A 429 -1.69 -34.17 -22.35
N LEU A 430 -0.70 -34.05 -21.46
CA LEU A 430 0.32 -35.08 -21.30
C LEU A 430 -0.36 -36.36 -20.79
N PRO A 431 -0.09 -37.55 -21.37
CA PRO A 431 -0.84 -38.77 -21.08
C PRO A 431 -0.88 -39.17 -19.59
N GLU A 432 0.21 -38.93 -18.85
CA GLU A 432 0.35 -39.38 -17.46
C GLU A 432 1.17 -38.38 -16.64
N LEU A 433 0.50 -37.40 -16.01
CA LEU A 433 1.08 -36.71 -14.86
C LEU A 433 0.94 -37.62 -13.63
N PRO A 434 1.97 -37.77 -12.78
CA PRO A 434 1.83 -38.55 -11.56
C PRO A 434 0.69 -37.99 -10.71
N GLN A 435 -0.27 -38.86 -10.35
CA GLN A 435 -1.35 -38.50 -9.44
C GLN A 435 -0.74 -38.33 -8.05
N LEU A 436 -0.66 -37.08 -7.59
CA LEU A 436 -0.36 -36.78 -6.19
C LEU A 436 -1.58 -37.13 -5.34
N ASP A 437 -1.36 -37.46 -4.07
CA ASP A 437 -2.44 -37.75 -3.13
C ASP A 437 -3.48 -36.63 -3.19
N PRO A 438 -4.76 -36.94 -3.52
CA PRO A 438 -5.78 -35.92 -3.57
C PRO A 438 -5.93 -35.32 -2.17
N MET A 439 -5.66 -34.02 -2.00
CA MET A 439 -6.16 -33.31 -0.83
C MET A 439 -7.67 -33.38 -0.90
N VAL A 440 -8.27 -34.19 -0.02
CA VAL A 440 -9.72 -34.25 0.13
C VAL A 440 -10.18 -32.86 0.57
N LEU A 441 -10.67 -32.06 -0.38
CA LEU A 441 -11.51 -30.90 -0.10
C LEU A 441 -12.77 -31.47 0.55
N GLY A 442 -12.76 -31.57 1.88
CA GLY A 442 -13.83 -32.17 2.66
C GLY A 442 -15.16 -31.60 2.17
N THR A 443 -15.99 -32.48 1.61
CA THR A 443 -17.42 -32.19 1.49
C THR A 443 -17.91 -31.98 2.92
N PRO A 444 -18.70 -30.93 3.22
CA PRO A 444 -19.18 -30.73 4.57
C PRO A 444 -19.97 -31.98 4.96
N GLU A 445 -19.44 -32.75 5.92
CA GLU A 445 -20.13 -33.89 6.50
C GLU A 445 -21.47 -33.40 7.03
N ALA A 446 -22.52 -33.66 6.25
CA ALA A 446 -23.89 -33.55 6.73
C ALA A 446 -23.97 -34.46 7.95
N THR A 447 -24.15 -33.84 9.11
CA THR A 447 -24.29 -34.49 10.41
C THR A 447 -25.49 -35.44 10.38
N GLN A 448 -25.26 -36.67 9.93
CA GLN A 448 -26.13 -37.82 10.16
C GLN A 448 -25.58 -38.56 11.39
N ALA A 449 -25.66 -37.92 12.55
CA ALA A 449 -25.62 -38.63 13.81
C ALA A 449 -27.06 -38.72 14.32
N ALA A 450 -27.76 -39.73 13.80
CA ALA A 450 -28.97 -40.25 14.39
C ALA A 450 -28.64 -40.77 15.80
N LEU A 451 -28.88 -39.95 16.83
CA LEU A 451 -29.12 -40.45 18.17
C LEU A 451 -30.62 -40.35 18.43
N GLY A 452 -31.32 -41.38 17.97
CA GLY A 452 -32.59 -41.74 18.54
C GLY A 452 -32.39 -42.13 20.01
N SER A 453 -33.06 -41.43 20.91
CA SER A 453 -33.58 -42.08 22.11
C SER A 453 -34.96 -41.51 22.37
N SER A 454 -35.91 -42.43 22.26
CA SER A 454 -37.34 -42.33 22.51
C SER A 454 -37.63 -41.84 23.93
N TYR A 455 -38.36 -40.74 24.04
CA TYR A 455 -39.18 -40.46 25.23
C TYR A 455 -40.60 -40.99 24.96
N PRO A 456 -41.15 -41.87 25.81
CA PRO A 456 -42.55 -42.24 25.73
C PRO A 456 -43.40 -41.14 26.40
N SER A 457 -44.36 -40.62 25.65
CA SER A 457 -45.52 -39.82 26.10
C SER A 457 -46.71 -40.77 26.38
N PRO A 458 -47.78 -40.38 27.10
CA PRO A 458 -48.39 -39.05 27.14
C PRO A 458 -48.28 -38.29 28.45
#